data_AF-A0A3B0YNE4-F1
#
_entry.id   AF-A0A3B0YNE4-F1
#
_cell.length_a   1.000
_cell.length_b   1.000
_cell.length_c   1.000
_cell.angle_alpha   90.00
_cell.angle_beta   90.00
_cell.angle_gamma   90.00
#
_symmetry.space_group_name_H-M   'P 1'
#
loop_
_entity.id
_entity.type
_entity.pdbx_description
1 polymer ?
#
loop_
_entity_poly.entity_id
_entity_poly.type
_entity_poly.pdbx_seq_one_letter_code
_entity_poly.pdbx_strand_id
1 'polypeptide(L)'
;MADNKNPTAIRIGQRIKQARKMAGFNTASQLLNKIDNWGTGRLGNYEAGISMPSPDDIETIALITDSSACWIMFGAGPIRASGRDHQAIRHQNLTTIVEKYKSKRGGLKKLLSTTNLSQKKIDTYIDDPFLTIPDRFLKKLESLEGKPDGWMNEQHVESDPVCSAFPEDMQEIMTIFSNLEKHPRHTLLEIARVINNSST
;
A
#
# COMPACT_ATOMS: atom_id res chain seq x y z
N MET A 1 -9.78 14.06 29.43
CA MET A 1 -10.12 12.64 29.57
C MET A 1 -9.41 11.91 28.44
N ALA A 2 -8.54 10.95 28.74
CA ALA A 2 -7.87 10.18 27.70
C ALA A 2 -8.92 9.34 26.97
N ASP A 3 -8.99 9.50 25.64
CA ASP A 3 -9.98 8.91 24.76
C ASP A 3 -9.86 7.38 24.83
N ASN A 4 -10.74 6.71 25.58
CA ASN A 4 -10.70 5.27 25.89
C ASN A 4 -11.22 4.41 24.71
N LYS A 5 -10.93 4.85 23.48
CA LYS A 5 -11.42 4.24 22.24
C LYS A 5 -10.55 3.05 21.87
N ASN A 6 -11.17 2.00 21.33
CA ASN A 6 -10.47 0.81 20.90
C ASN A 6 -9.45 1.15 19.79
N PRO A 7 -8.13 0.94 19.99
CA PRO A 7 -7.11 1.28 19.01
C PRO A 7 -7.31 0.61 17.64
N THR A 8 -7.87 -0.60 17.61
CA THR A 8 -8.19 -1.33 16.38
C THR A 8 -9.34 -0.66 15.65
N ALA A 9 -10.40 -0.25 16.36
CA ALA A 9 -11.55 0.45 15.78
C ALA A 9 -11.12 1.78 15.16
N ILE A 10 -10.20 2.51 15.81
CA ILE A 10 -9.64 3.75 15.27
C ILE A 10 -8.92 3.50 13.94
N ARG A 11 -8.05 2.49 13.87
CA ARG A 11 -7.30 2.16 12.65
C ARG A 11 -8.20 1.72 11.50
N ILE A 12 -9.21 0.89 11.79
CA ILE A 12 -10.20 0.48 10.79
C ILE A 12 -11.03 1.68 10.34
N GLY A 13 -11.48 2.53 11.27
CA GLY A 13 -12.21 3.76 10.96
C GLY A 13 -11.44 4.72 10.07
N GLN A 14 -10.14 4.87 10.30
CA GLN A 14 -9.25 5.64 9.43
C GLN A 14 -9.21 5.06 8.02
N ARG A 15 -9.09 3.74 7.86
CA ARG A 15 -9.10 3.08 6.54
C ARG A 15 -10.44 3.16 5.83
N ILE A 16 -11.57 3.05 6.55
CA ILE A 16 -12.91 3.29 5.98
C ILE A 16 -13.02 4.72 5.44
N LYS A 17 -12.60 5.70 6.25
CA LYS A 17 -12.60 7.12 5.84
C LYS A 17 -11.75 7.37 4.62
N GLN A 18 -10.62 6.67 4.51
CA GLN A 18 -9.75 6.75 3.35
C GLN A 18 -10.40 6.10 2.11
N ALA A 19 -10.87 4.86 2.22
CA ALA A 19 -11.58 4.13 1.17
C ALA A 19 -12.72 4.98 0.58
N ARG A 20 -13.50 5.62 1.45
CA ARG A 20 -14.55 6.55 1.07
C ARG A 20 -14.04 7.70 0.20
N LYS A 21 -12.99 8.39 0.64
CA LYS A 21 -12.43 9.53 -0.11
C LYS A 21 -11.89 9.11 -1.48
N MET A 22 -11.28 7.94 -1.58
CA MET A 22 -10.80 7.41 -2.87
C MET A 22 -11.91 7.22 -3.88
N ALA A 23 -13.07 6.79 -3.41
CA ALA A 23 -14.25 6.56 -4.25
C ALA A 23 -14.95 7.89 -4.62
N GLY A 24 -14.36 9.04 -4.28
CA GLY A 24 -14.88 10.37 -4.62
C GLY A 24 -15.93 10.90 -3.64
N PHE A 25 -16.15 10.22 -2.51
CA PHE A 25 -17.11 10.68 -1.50
C PHE A 25 -16.40 11.58 -0.47
N ASN A 26 -16.68 12.87 -0.52
CA ASN A 26 -16.13 13.88 0.39
C ASN A 26 -16.69 13.79 1.81
N THR A 27 -17.95 13.34 1.96
CA THR A 27 -18.61 13.19 3.28
C THR A 27 -19.07 11.76 3.54
N ALA A 28 -19.15 11.36 4.82
CA ALA A 28 -19.69 10.05 5.20
C ALA A 28 -21.12 9.86 4.65
N SER A 29 -21.95 10.89 4.68
CA SER A 29 -23.31 10.85 4.12
C SER A 29 -23.33 10.51 2.62
N GLN A 30 -22.35 10.95 1.84
CA GLN A 30 -22.30 10.62 0.41
C GLN A 30 -22.07 9.12 0.15
N LEU A 31 -21.22 8.46 0.95
CA LEU A 31 -21.06 7.01 0.89
C LEU A 31 -22.27 6.29 1.48
N LEU A 32 -22.81 6.78 2.58
CA LEU A 32 -24.00 6.19 3.21
C LEU A 32 -25.19 6.16 2.25
N ASN A 33 -25.36 7.19 1.41
CA ASN A 33 -26.42 7.23 0.38
C ASN A 33 -26.27 6.14 -0.71
N LYS A 34 -25.17 5.38 -0.72
CA LYS A 34 -24.95 4.22 -1.59
C LYS A 34 -25.20 2.89 -0.90
N ILE A 35 -25.51 2.90 0.40
CA ILE A 35 -25.72 1.70 1.22
C ILE A 35 -27.16 1.68 1.70
N ASP A 36 -27.91 0.66 1.30
CA ASP A 36 -29.28 0.48 1.76
C ASP A 36 -29.34 0.00 3.22
N ASN A 37 -30.41 0.38 3.92
CA ASN A 37 -30.73 -0.10 5.28
C ASN A 37 -29.73 0.28 6.39
N TRP A 38 -28.88 1.29 6.19
CA TRP A 38 -28.00 1.80 7.24
C TRP A 38 -28.53 3.07 7.90
N GLY A 39 -28.41 3.16 9.23
CA GLY A 39 -28.73 4.36 9.98
C GLY A 39 -27.73 5.49 9.73
N THR A 40 -28.20 6.74 9.81
CA THR A 40 -27.44 7.97 9.49
C THR A 40 -26.13 8.14 10.28
N GLY A 41 -26.06 7.62 11.49
CA GLY A 41 -24.87 7.70 12.35
C GLY A 41 -23.87 6.54 12.19
N ARG A 42 -24.25 5.44 11.51
CA ARG A 42 -23.48 4.19 11.52
C ARG A 42 -22.08 4.36 10.94
N LEU A 43 -21.99 4.87 9.71
CA LEU A 43 -20.71 5.10 9.04
C LEU A 43 -19.85 6.15 9.77
N GLY A 44 -20.48 7.19 10.32
CA GLY A 44 -19.78 8.19 11.13
C GLY A 44 -19.14 7.60 12.39
N ASN A 45 -19.84 6.68 13.07
CA ASN A 45 -19.31 5.98 14.24
C ASN A 45 -18.15 5.06 13.88
N TYR A 46 -18.19 4.39 12.72
CA TYR A 46 -17.06 3.61 12.23
C TYR A 46 -15.84 4.49 11.95
N GLU A 47 -16.00 5.58 11.19
CA GLU A 47 -14.87 6.47 10.86
C GLU A 47 -14.25 7.17 12.08
N ALA A 48 -15.06 7.42 13.11
CA ALA A 48 -14.61 8.00 14.38
C ALA A 48 -13.95 6.97 15.31
N GLY A 49 -13.94 5.69 14.95
CA GLY A 49 -13.44 4.60 15.80
C GLY A 49 -14.28 4.37 17.05
N ILE A 50 -15.55 4.78 17.04
CA ILE A 50 -16.49 4.60 18.17
C ILE A 50 -17.02 3.17 18.20
N SER A 51 -17.33 2.60 17.02
CA SER A 51 -17.84 1.24 16.88
C SER A 51 -16.97 0.40 15.95
N MET A 52 -16.92 -0.91 16.20
CA MET A 52 -16.30 -1.86 15.28
C MET A 52 -17.30 -2.22 14.15
N PRO A 53 -16.89 -2.15 12.88
CA PRO A 53 -17.69 -2.67 11.78
C PRO A 53 -17.71 -4.20 11.80
N SER A 54 -18.83 -4.78 11.35
CA SER A 54 -18.93 -6.23 11.12
C SER A 54 -18.24 -6.61 9.80
N PRO A 55 -17.89 -7.90 9.59
CA PRO A 55 -17.37 -8.36 8.30
C PRO A 55 -18.26 -7.99 7.11
N ASP A 56 -19.57 -8.19 7.21
CA ASP A 56 -20.54 -7.86 6.15
C ASP A 56 -20.55 -6.35 5.84
N ASP A 57 -20.40 -5.52 6.88
CA ASP A 57 -20.31 -4.07 6.70
C ASP A 57 -19.03 -3.68 5.96
N ILE A 58 -17.92 -4.34 6.27
CA ILE A 58 -16.64 -4.12 5.59
C ILE A 58 -16.75 -4.54 4.12
N GLU A 59 -17.35 -5.69 3.82
CA GLU A 59 -17.55 -6.15 2.44
C GLU A 59 -18.42 -5.18 1.65
N THR A 60 -19.50 -4.67 2.26
CA THR A 60 -20.38 -3.69 1.63
C THR A 60 -19.62 -2.38 1.31
N ILE A 61 -18.86 -1.86 2.28
CA ILE A 61 -18.04 -0.66 2.08
C ILE A 61 -17.01 -0.91 0.97
N ALA A 62 -16.28 -2.04 1.06
CA ALA A 62 -15.24 -2.43 0.11
C ALA A 62 -15.76 -2.49 -1.33
N LEU A 63 -16.93 -3.09 -1.54
CA LEU A 63 -17.57 -3.18 -2.86
C LEU A 63 -17.86 -1.81 -3.46
N ILE A 64 -18.47 -0.91 -2.67
CA ILE A 64 -18.87 0.43 -3.16
C ILE A 64 -17.65 1.32 -3.38
N THR A 65 -16.61 1.16 -2.57
CA THR A 65 -15.40 1.99 -2.67
C THR A 65 -14.32 1.41 -3.58
N ASP A 66 -14.59 0.29 -4.26
CA ASP A 66 -13.59 -0.47 -5.04
C ASP A 66 -12.30 -0.72 -4.24
N SER A 67 -12.46 -1.06 -2.96
CA SER A 67 -11.37 -1.27 -2.02
C SER A 67 -11.33 -2.73 -1.57
N SER A 68 -10.18 -3.20 -1.08
CA SER A 68 -10.04 -4.53 -0.50
C SER A 68 -10.61 -4.55 0.92
N ALA A 69 -11.54 -5.48 1.18
CA ALA A 69 -12.07 -5.74 2.51
C ALA A 69 -10.95 -6.12 3.50
N CYS A 70 -9.99 -6.94 3.06
CA CYS A 70 -8.85 -7.36 3.86
C CYS A 70 -7.96 -6.17 4.25
N TRP A 71 -7.73 -5.24 3.32
CA TRP A 71 -6.98 -4.02 3.61
C TRP A 71 -7.75 -3.12 4.58
N ILE A 72 -9.06 -2.89 4.38
CA ILE A 72 -9.84 -2.06 5.31
C ILE A 72 -9.81 -2.66 6.73
N MET A 73 -10.02 -3.96 6.85
CA MET A 73 -10.12 -4.64 8.15
C MET A 73 -8.77 -4.78 8.85
N PHE A 74 -7.73 -5.22 8.15
CA PHE A 74 -6.45 -5.61 8.75
C PHE A 74 -5.29 -4.69 8.37
N GLY A 75 -5.40 -3.96 7.26
CA GLY A 75 -4.29 -3.20 6.67
C GLY A 75 -3.33 -4.08 5.88
N ALA A 76 -3.77 -5.28 5.50
CA ALA A 76 -2.97 -6.25 4.76
C ALA A 76 -3.51 -6.43 3.34
N GLY A 77 -2.61 -6.74 2.39
CA GLY A 77 -2.95 -6.96 0.99
C GLY A 77 -3.13 -5.66 0.17
N PRO A 78 -3.55 -5.79 -1.10
CA PRO A 78 -3.72 -4.65 -1.99
C PRO A 78 -4.87 -3.77 -1.51
N ILE A 79 -4.76 -2.47 -1.77
CA ILE A 79 -5.76 -1.50 -1.32
C ILE A 79 -7.04 -1.54 -2.13
N ARG A 80 -6.94 -1.77 -3.45
CA ARG A 80 -8.09 -1.90 -4.37
C ARG A 80 -8.44 -3.36 -4.63
N ALA A 81 -9.72 -3.62 -4.88
CA ALA A 81 -10.22 -4.95 -5.25
C ALA A 81 -9.71 -5.40 -6.62
N SER A 82 -9.58 -4.47 -7.58
CA SER A 82 -8.98 -4.69 -8.91
C SER A 82 -7.49 -5.05 -8.91
N GLY A 83 -6.83 -4.97 -7.75
CA GLY A 83 -5.55 -5.65 -7.58
C GLY A 83 -4.33 -4.94 -8.14
N ARG A 84 -4.27 -3.59 -8.17
CA ARG A 84 -3.10 -2.71 -7.88
C ARG A 84 -3.08 -1.43 -8.73
N ASP A 85 -3.10 -0.29 -8.04
CA ASP A 85 -2.75 1.03 -8.58
C ASP A 85 -1.25 1.28 -8.31
N HIS A 86 -0.53 1.94 -9.23
CA HIS A 86 0.86 2.37 -9.01
C HIS A 86 1.02 3.12 -7.69
N GLN A 87 0.02 3.91 -7.28
CA GLN A 87 0.08 4.62 -6.00
C GLN A 87 0.06 3.66 -4.80
N ALA A 88 -0.71 2.58 -4.85
CA ALA A 88 -0.74 1.57 -3.79
C ALA A 88 0.62 0.85 -3.67
N ILE A 89 1.23 0.52 -4.82
CA ILE A 89 2.57 -0.08 -4.87
C ILE A 89 3.61 0.88 -4.28
N ARG A 90 3.59 2.16 -4.71
CA ARG A 90 4.49 3.20 -4.20
C ARG A 90 4.37 3.37 -2.68
N HIS A 91 3.14 3.36 -2.14
CA HIS A 91 2.89 3.47 -0.71
C HIS A 91 3.42 2.28 0.08
N GLN A 92 3.17 1.06 -0.40
CA GLN A 92 3.65 -0.17 0.22
C GLN A 92 5.18 -0.22 0.27
N ASN A 93 5.82 0.12 -0.86
CA ASN A 93 7.27 0.23 -0.95
C ASN A 93 7.82 1.33 -0.03
N LEU A 94 7.17 2.50 0.01
CA LEU A 94 7.55 3.59 0.90
C LEU A 94 7.48 3.17 2.38
N THR A 95 6.40 2.52 2.79
CA THR A 95 6.19 2.05 4.16
C THR A 95 7.29 1.07 4.57
N THR A 96 7.59 0.12 3.69
CA THR A 96 8.66 -0.86 3.90
C THR A 96 10.03 -0.19 4.08
N ILE A 97 10.37 0.76 3.20
CA ILE A 97 11.62 1.53 3.31
C ILE A 97 11.66 2.31 4.63
N VAL A 98 10.59 3.03 4.97
CA VAL A 98 10.55 3.84 6.19
C VAL A 98 10.77 2.98 7.44
N GLU A 99 10.11 1.83 7.55
CA GLU A 99 10.29 0.91 8.69
C GLU A 99 11.70 0.29 8.72
N LYS A 100 12.26 -0.06 7.55
CA LYS A 100 13.66 -0.50 7.41
C LYS A 100 14.66 0.55 7.90
N TYR A 101 14.40 1.84 7.69
CA TYR A 101 15.28 2.93 8.16
C TYR A 101 15.01 3.34 9.61
N LYS A 102 13.78 3.22 10.11
CA LYS A 102 13.46 3.45 11.53
C LYS A 102 14.11 2.39 12.44
N SER A 103 14.18 1.14 11.99
CA SER A 103 14.78 0.03 12.74
C SER A 103 16.32 0.10 12.85
N LYS A 104 16.99 0.92 12.04
CA LYS A 104 18.44 1.09 12.04
C LYS A 104 18.86 2.34 12.81
N ARG A 105 19.89 2.24 13.66
CA ARG A 105 20.46 3.39 14.39
C ARG A 105 20.91 4.47 13.40
N GLY A 106 20.32 5.66 13.49
CA GLY A 106 20.62 6.78 12.59
C GLY A 106 20.01 6.67 11.19
N GLY A 107 19.28 5.59 10.87
CA GLY A 107 18.69 5.38 9.56
C GLY A 107 17.66 6.46 9.21
N LEU A 108 16.78 6.81 10.15
CA LEU A 108 15.80 7.88 9.94
C LEU A 108 16.47 9.21 9.57
N LYS A 109 17.58 9.57 10.23
CA LYS A 109 18.34 10.80 9.90
C LYS A 109 18.87 10.77 8.47
N LYS A 110 19.42 9.62 8.04
CA LYS A 110 19.89 9.41 6.66
C LYS A 110 18.75 9.60 5.66
N LEU A 111 17.61 8.93 5.88
CA LEU A 111 16.41 9.03 5.04
C LEU A 111 15.95 10.48 4.88
N LEU A 112 15.78 11.21 5.98
CA LEU A 112 15.34 12.60 5.97
C LEU A 112 16.33 13.50 5.21
N SER A 113 17.63 13.33 5.43
CA SER A 113 18.66 14.13 4.77
C SER A 113 18.73 13.89 3.26
N THR A 114 18.62 12.64 2.79
CA THR A 114 18.68 12.30 1.36
C THR A 114 17.42 12.74 0.63
N THR A 115 16.25 12.56 1.25
CA THR A 115 14.96 12.88 0.64
C THR A 115 14.67 14.39 0.66
N ASN A 116 15.32 15.14 1.55
CA ASN A 116 15.03 16.55 1.86
C ASN A 116 13.57 16.76 2.27
N LEU A 117 13.04 15.82 3.04
CA LEU A 117 11.69 15.88 3.61
C LEU A 117 11.77 15.89 5.14
N SER A 118 10.78 16.52 5.76
CA SER A 118 10.58 16.42 7.21
C SER A 118 9.90 15.10 7.56
N GLN A 119 10.11 14.64 8.79
CA GLN A 119 9.45 13.43 9.30
C GLN A 119 7.92 13.53 9.18
N LYS A 120 7.34 14.68 9.57
CA LYS A 120 5.91 14.96 9.42
C LYS A 120 5.41 14.77 7.99
N LYS A 121 6.20 15.15 6.98
CA LYS A 121 5.81 15.00 5.58
C LYS A 121 5.88 13.55 5.13
N ILE A 122 6.87 12.78 5.60
CA ILE A 122 6.93 11.33 5.39
C ILE A 122 5.73 10.65 6.06
N ASP A 123 5.45 10.97 7.32
CA ASP A 123 4.32 10.41 8.05
C ASP A 123 3.00 10.71 7.33
N THR A 124 2.85 11.90 6.72
CA THR A 124 1.67 12.21 5.89
C THR A 124 1.51 11.23 4.71
N TYR A 125 2.59 10.85 4.03
CA TYR A 125 2.52 9.87 2.93
C TYR A 125 2.29 8.45 3.47
N ILE A 126 2.82 8.10 4.64
CA ILE A 126 2.60 6.80 5.26
C ILE A 126 1.15 6.64 5.75
N ASP A 127 0.61 7.69 6.35
CA ASP A 127 -0.73 7.70 6.92
C ASP A 127 -1.81 7.77 5.84
N ASP A 128 -1.49 8.32 4.66
CA ASP A 128 -2.42 8.43 3.53
C ASP A 128 -1.88 7.68 2.29
N PRO A 129 -2.28 6.41 2.09
CA PRO A 129 -1.86 5.62 0.94
C PRO A 129 -2.25 6.20 -0.43
N PHE A 130 -3.18 7.15 -0.47
CA PHE A 130 -3.68 7.77 -1.70
C PHE A 130 -2.99 9.07 -2.02
N LEU A 131 -2.26 9.63 -1.07
CA LEU A 131 -1.53 10.85 -1.30
C LEU A 131 -0.43 10.57 -2.33
N THR A 132 -0.62 11.11 -3.54
CA THR A 132 0.29 10.92 -4.65
C THR A 132 1.71 11.24 -4.23
N ILE A 133 2.58 10.24 -4.30
CA ILE A 133 3.99 10.40 -3.94
C ILE A 133 4.69 11.00 -5.17
N PRO A 134 5.28 12.21 -5.08
CA PRO A 134 5.88 12.87 -6.24
C PRO A 134 7.06 12.08 -6.80
N ASP A 135 7.18 11.99 -8.12
CA ASP A 135 8.25 11.22 -8.78
C ASP A 135 9.65 11.67 -8.35
N ARG A 136 9.86 12.97 -8.10
CA ARG A 136 11.14 13.49 -7.58
C ARG A 136 11.51 12.88 -6.23
N PHE A 137 10.52 12.60 -5.39
CA PHE A 137 10.74 11.94 -4.11
C PHE A 137 11.03 10.45 -4.32
N LEU A 138 10.29 9.78 -5.20
CA LEU A 138 10.53 8.37 -5.54
C LEU A 138 11.95 8.13 -6.06
N LYS A 139 12.44 8.95 -7.00
CA LYS A 139 13.81 8.84 -7.53
C LYS A 139 14.88 8.97 -6.45
N LYS A 140 14.65 9.80 -5.44
CA LYS A 140 15.57 9.92 -4.29
C LYS A 140 15.57 8.66 -3.42
N LEU A 141 14.41 8.00 -3.28
CA LEU A 141 14.32 6.73 -2.56
C LEU A 141 15.01 5.60 -3.34
N GLU A 142 14.79 5.53 -4.65
CA GLU A 142 15.44 4.57 -5.55
C GLU A 142 16.96 4.72 -5.48
N SER A 143 17.47 5.96 -5.59
CA SER A 143 18.89 6.25 -5.43
C SER A 143 19.42 5.91 -4.03
N LEU A 144 18.65 6.19 -2.96
CA LEU A 144 19.03 5.86 -1.59
C LEU A 144 19.16 4.35 -1.37
N GLU A 145 18.29 3.57 -2.01
CA GLU A 145 18.24 2.11 -1.95
C GLU A 145 19.17 1.43 -2.98
N GLY A 146 19.79 2.20 -3.87
CA GLY A 146 20.63 1.67 -4.96
C GLY A 146 19.83 0.86 -5.98
N LYS A 147 18.58 1.25 -6.25
CA LYS A 147 17.65 0.57 -7.15
C LYS A 147 17.47 1.34 -8.46
N PRO A 148 17.08 0.66 -9.56
CA PRO A 148 16.88 1.30 -10.86
C PRO A 148 15.68 2.27 -10.85
N ASP A 149 15.68 3.20 -11.81
CA ASP A 149 14.57 4.14 -12.05
C ASP A 149 13.25 3.39 -12.26
N GLY A 150 12.22 3.77 -11.50
CA GLY A 150 10.90 3.17 -11.59
C GLY A 150 10.69 1.94 -10.70
N TRP A 151 11.72 1.48 -9.98
CA TRP A 151 11.60 0.40 -9.00
C TRP A 151 10.48 0.64 -7.99
N MET A 152 10.25 1.89 -7.56
CA MET A 152 9.16 2.20 -6.61
C MET A 152 7.75 1.97 -7.17
N ASN A 153 7.60 1.89 -8.50
CA ASN A 153 6.34 1.60 -9.19
C ASN A 153 6.09 0.10 -9.37
N GLU A 154 7.10 -0.71 -9.09
CA GLU A 154 7.07 -2.14 -9.26
C GLU A 154 6.85 -2.83 -7.94
N GLN A 155 6.28 -4.03 -8.03
CA GLN A 155 6.03 -4.85 -6.89
C GLN A 155 7.24 -5.73 -6.59
N HIS A 156 7.60 -5.81 -5.32
CA HIS A 156 8.76 -6.56 -4.87
C HIS A 156 8.34 -7.66 -3.91
N VAL A 157 8.96 -8.82 -4.04
CA VAL A 157 8.67 -9.99 -3.20
C VAL A 157 8.85 -9.65 -1.72
N GLU A 158 9.90 -8.88 -1.41
CA GLU A 158 10.24 -8.46 -0.04
C GLU A 158 9.19 -7.54 0.60
N SER A 159 8.40 -6.83 -0.21
CA SER A 159 7.40 -5.86 0.27
C SER A 159 5.95 -6.34 0.11
N ASP A 160 5.68 -7.39 -0.68
CA ASP A 160 4.33 -7.90 -0.95
C ASP A 160 4.01 -9.24 -0.23
N PRO A 161 3.05 -9.24 0.72
CA PRO A 161 2.53 -10.47 1.33
C PRO A 161 1.90 -11.48 0.35
N VAL A 162 1.51 -11.06 -0.86
CA VAL A 162 1.03 -12.01 -1.88
C VAL A 162 2.21 -12.77 -2.49
N CYS A 163 3.37 -12.13 -2.61
CA CYS A 163 4.54 -12.75 -3.22
C CYS A 163 5.19 -13.81 -2.32
N SER A 164 5.03 -13.71 -1.00
CA SER A 164 5.53 -14.73 -0.07
C SER A 164 4.80 -16.08 -0.18
N ALA A 165 3.68 -16.13 -0.91
CA ALA A 165 2.95 -17.37 -1.19
C ALA A 165 3.51 -18.15 -2.40
N PHE A 166 4.43 -17.56 -3.18
CA PHE A 166 5.06 -18.26 -4.31
C PHE A 166 6.14 -19.26 -3.83
N PRO A 167 6.47 -20.29 -4.62
CA PRO A 167 7.64 -21.14 -4.37
C PRO A 167 8.96 -20.34 -4.30
N GLU A 168 9.96 -20.84 -3.55
CA GLU A 168 11.21 -20.13 -3.28
C GLU A 168 12.00 -19.76 -4.54
N ASP A 169 12.02 -20.65 -5.54
CA ASP A 169 12.68 -20.43 -6.84
C ASP A 169 12.02 -19.30 -7.64
N MET A 170 10.69 -19.23 -7.64
CA MET A 170 9.93 -18.14 -8.26
C MET A 170 10.18 -16.82 -7.52
N GLN A 171 10.21 -16.83 -6.19
CA GLN A 171 10.56 -15.66 -5.39
C GLN A 171 11.96 -15.13 -5.72
N GLU A 172 12.94 -16.02 -5.88
CA GLU A 172 14.31 -15.67 -6.26
C GLU A 172 14.35 -15.01 -7.66
N ILE A 173 13.71 -15.62 -8.66
CA ILE A 173 13.66 -15.08 -10.03
C ILE A 173 12.99 -13.70 -10.05
N MET A 174 11.87 -13.52 -9.35
CA MET A 174 11.18 -12.24 -9.26
C MET A 174 12.06 -11.15 -8.62
N THR A 175 12.81 -11.52 -7.58
CA THR A 175 13.74 -10.61 -6.88
C THR A 175 14.92 -10.22 -7.77
N ILE A 176 15.50 -11.17 -8.50
CA ILE A 176 16.56 -10.88 -9.47
C ILE A 176 16.00 -9.93 -10.55
N PHE A 177 14.86 -10.28 -11.14
CA PHE A 177 14.25 -9.51 -12.23
C PHE A 177 13.96 -8.05 -11.84
N SER A 178 13.39 -7.82 -10.65
CA SER A 178 13.06 -6.46 -10.19
C SER A 178 14.29 -5.59 -9.95
N ASN A 179 15.44 -6.18 -9.63
CA ASN A 179 16.69 -5.46 -9.39
C ASN A 179 17.49 -5.15 -10.66
N LEU A 180 17.20 -5.82 -11.78
CA LEU A 180 17.90 -5.61 -13.03
C LEU A 180 17.51 -4.28 -13.70
N GLU A 181 18.46 -3.69 -14.44
CA GLU A 181 18.17 -2.60 -15.37
C GLU A 181 17.44 -3.10 -16.63
N LYS A 182 16.90 -2.17 -17.43
CA LYS A 182 16.03 -2.46 -18.57
C LYS A 182 16.63 -3.45 -19.58
N HIS A 183 17.91 -3.28 -19.94
CA HIS A 183 18.57 -4.14 -20.93
C HIS A 183 18.80 -5.57 -20.40
N PRO A 184 19.41 -5.77 -19.21
CA PRO A 184 19.51 -7.09 -18.59
C PRO A 184 18.16 -7.81 -18.38
N ARG A 185 17.09 -7.08 -18.02
CA ARG A 185 15.73 -7.67 -17.90
C ARG A 185 15.27 -8.33 -19.20
N HIS A 186 15.45 -7.62 -20.33
CA HIS A 186 15.07 -8.16 -21.64
C HIS A 186 15.89 -9.41 -21.97
N THR A 187 17.19 -9.39 -21.67
CA THR A 187 18.07 -10.54 -21.88
C THR A 187 17.62 -11.76 -21.06
N LEU A 188 17.28 -11.56 -19.78
CA LEU A 188 16.80 -12.63 -18.92
C LEU A 188 15.48 -13.26 -19.45
N LEU A 189 14.57 -12.44 -19.98
CA LEU A 189 13.33 -12.94 -20.60
C LEU A 189 13.61 -13.74 -21.87
N GLU A 190 14.54 -13.30 -22.72
CA GLU A 190 14.91 -14.05 -23.93
C GLU A 190 15.53 -15.40 -23.58
N ILE A 191 16.41 -15.46 -22.58
CA ILE A 191 16.98 -16.72 -22.09
C ILE A 191 15.86 -17.66 -21.60
N ALA A 192 14.95 -17.16 -20.78
CA ALA A 192 13.82 -17.95 -20.28
C ALA A 192 12.94 -18.50 -21.42
N ARG A 193 12.69 -17.68 -22.46
CA ARG A 193 11.95 -18.10 -23.67
C ARG A 193 12.67 -19.21 -24.42
N VAL A 194 13.99 -19.09 -24.60
CA VAL A 194 14.81 -20.11 -25.26
C VAL A 194 14.75 -21.43 -24.48
N ILE A 195 14.89 -21.39 -23.15
CA ILE A 195 14.83 -22.60 -22.31
C ILE A 195 13.44 -23.26 -22.41
N ASN A 196 12.37 -22.46 -22.33
CA ASN A 196 11.00 -22.96 -22.45
C ASN A 196 10.73 -23.63 -23.80
N ASN A 197 11.26 -23.06 -24.89
CA ASN A 197 11.10 -23.61 -26.24
C ASN A 197 12.05 -24.78 -26.55
N SER A 198 13.10 -24.96 -25.74
CA SER A 198 14.04 -26.09 -25.87
C SER A 198 13.56 -27.34 -25.13
N SER A 199 12.47 -27.22 -24.36
CA SER A 199 11.87 -28.30 -23.56
C SER A 199 10.68 -28.98 -24.27
N THR A 200 10.46 -28.65 -25.55
CA THR A 200 9.57 -29.34 -26.51
C THR A 200 10.41 -30.07 -27.54
#